data_AF-A0A3D2C2L6-F1
#
_entry.id   AF-A0A3D2C2L6-F1
#
_cell.length_a   1.000
_cell.length_b   1.000
_cell.length_c   1.000
_cell.angle_alpha   90.00
_cell.angle_beta   90.00
_cell.angle_gamma   90.00
#
_symmetry.space_group_name_H-M   'P 1'
#
loop_
_entity.id
_entity.type
_entity.pdbx_description
1 polymer ?
#
loop_
_entity_poly.entity_id
_entity_poly.type
_entity_poly.pdbx_seq_one_letter_code
_entity_poly.pdbx_strand_id
1 'polypeptide(L)'
;MAQIRSALLLSLVGSLLALPACDEGKSPKDTKASKSAKSDAKPAKAAPKSGAPEPARDALEGEPTDAILLSQAWFYKDAGGKSKPGPARLQIWRKNGEKWKATRLEDPDSNVFHKALLLEDGSILTAAGEKAMLKKWKHDGGKWSSELLWENSWGGKFNRLRDIEVGDVDGDGKDEYVIATHDGGVVAVLDPAEDG
;
A
#
# COMPACT_ATOMS: atom_id res chain seq x y z
N MET A 1 9.07 31.61 26.56
CA MET A 1 8.13 32.62 26.01
C MET A 1 8.80 33.27 24.80
N ALA A 2 8.33 32.98 23.59
CA ALA A 2 8.78 33.62 22.36
C ALA A 2 7.55 33.92 21.50
N GLN A 3 7.45 35.17 21.04
CA GLN A 3 6.24 35.78 20.50
C GLN A 3 5.87 35.29 19.10
N ILE A 4 4.57 35.08 18.95
CA ILE A 4 3.80 34.88 17.72
C ILE A 4 3.86 36.14 16.85
N ARG A 5 4.08 35.99 15.54
CA ARG A 5 3.69 37.00 14.53
C ARG A 5 2.78 36.36 13.50
N SER A 6 1.48 36.59 13.68
CA SER A 6 0.44 36.36 12.68
C SER A 6 0.54 37.44 11.61
N ALA A 7 0.62 37.04 10.34
CA ALA A 7 0.37 37.92 9.21
C ALA A 7 -0.91 37.44 8.51
N LEU A 8 -1.98 38.19 8.74
CA LEU A 8 -3.26 38.10 8.05
C LEU A 8 -3.12 38.87 6.73
N LEU A 9 -3.32 38.22 5.58
CA LEU A 9 -3.56 38.91 4.31
C LEU A 9 -4.98 38.60 3.83
N LEU A 10 -5.76 39.66 3.65
CA LEU A 10 -7.11 39.70 3.12
C LEU A 10 -7.07 40.38 1.75
N SER A 11 -7.63 39.76 0.70
CA SER A 11 -8.21 40.39 -0.50
C SER A 11 -8.65 39.24 -1.44
N LEU A 12 -9.93 38.85 -1.54
CA LEU A 12 -11.11 39.44 -2.21
C LEU A 12 -11.09 39.41 -3.76
N VAL A 13 -12.24 38.94 -4.31
CA VAL A 13 -12.76 39.02 -5.69
C VAL A 13 -12.13 38.01 -6.67
N GLY A 14 -12.84 37.13 -7.38
CA GLY A 14 -14.22 37.09 -7.84
C GLY A 14 -14.22 36.99 -9.37
N SER A 15 -14.54 35.82 -9.94
CA SER A 15 -14.93 35.68 -11.35
C SER A 15 -15.63 34.34 -11.58
N LEU A 16 -16.95 34.43 -11.74
CA LEU A 16 -17.84 33.43 -12.32
C LEU A 16 -17.56 33.39 -13.83
N LEU A 17 -17.30 32.21 -14.41
CA LEU A 17 -17.33 32.02 -15.86
C LEU A 17 -18.13 30.76 -16.18
N ALA A 18 -19.16 31.00 -16.99
CA ALA A 18 -20.20 30.06 -17.38
C ALA A 18 -19.71 29.03 -18.40
N LEU A 19 -20.32 27.84 -18.33
CA LEU A 19 -20.26 26.77 -19.33
C LEU A 19 -20.96 27.19 -20.63
N PRO A 20 -20.54 26.61 -21.77
CA PRO A 20 -21.52 26.17 -22.76
C PRO A 20 -21.46 24.65 -22.97
N ALA A 21 -22.63 24.04 -22.81
CA ALA A 21 -22.99 22.76 -23.40
C ALA A 21 -23.47 22.99 -24.85
N CYS A 22 -23.05 22.13 -25.76
CA CYS A 22 -23.56 21.83 -27.11
C CYS A 22 -22.70 20.66 -27.62
N ASP A 23 -23.12 19.65 -28.36
CA ASP A 23 -24.42 19.25 -28.91
C ASP A 23 -24.22 17.82 -29.47
N GLU A 24 -25.28 17.02 -29.51
CA GLU A 24 -25.29 15.65 -30.04
C GLU A 24 -25.12 15.63 -31.57
N GLY A 25 -24.05 15.01 -32.06
CA GLY A 25 -23.76 14.87 -33.50
C GLY A 25 -23.67 13.41 -33.94
N LYS A 26 -24.81 12.88 -34.39
CA LYS A 26 -25.07 11.54 -34.97
C LYS A 26 -24.11 11.16 -36.13
N SER A 27 -23.72 9.89 -36.17
CA SER A 27 -22.88 9.26 -37.21
C SER A 27 -23.50 9.25 -38.61
N PRO A 28 -22.66 9.11 -39.66
CA PRO A 28 -23.03 8.36 -40.86
C PRO A 28 -22.24 7.05 -40.96
N LYS A 29 -23.00 5.96 -41.16
CA LYS A 29 -22.53 4.72 -41.80
C LYS A 29 -22.18 5.04 -43.25
N ASP A 30 -21.08 4.47 -43.74
CA ASP A 30 -21.07 3.94 -45.10
C ASP A 30 -20.20 2.68 -45.22
N THR A 31 -20.83 1.69 -45.82
CA THR A 31 -20.38 0.34 -46.12
C THR A 31 -19.32 0.28 -47.22
N LYS A 32 -18.29 -0.56 -47.07
CA LYS A 32 -17.86 -1.43 -48.17
C LYS A 32 -17.18 -2.70 -47.69
N ALA A 33 -17.76 -3.82 -48.09
CA ALA A 33 -17.23 -5.16 -47.91
C ALA A 33 -15.91 -5.36 -48.70
N SER A 34 -14.95 -6.03 -48.09
CA SER A 34 -13.84 -6.70 -48.78
C SER A 34 -13.71 -8.13 -48.24
N LYS A 35 -13.60 -9.06 -49.18
CA LYS A 35 -13.60 -10.52 -48.99
C LYS A 35 -12.30 -11.02 -48.35
N SER A 36 -12.49 -11.94 -47.41
CA SER A 36 -11.73 -13.17 -47.10
C SER A 36 -10.29 -13.28 -47.62
N ALA A 37 -9.34 -13.31 -46.67
CA ALA A 37 -8.11 -14.08 -46.80
C ALA A 37 -7.98 -14.95 -45.53
N LYS A 38 -8.13 -16.27 -45.71
CA LYS A 38 -7.74 -17.26 -44.70
C LYS A 38 -6.22 -17.23 -44.59
N SER A 39 -5.71 -16.77 -43.45
CA SER A 39 -4.34 -17.06 -43.03
C SER A 39 -4.38 -18.16 -41.97
N ASP A 40 -3.76 -19.30 -42.28
CA ASP A 40 -3.48 -20.36 -41.32
C ASP A 40 -2.56 -19.83 -40.22
N ALA A 41 -3.16 -19.31 -39.15
CA ALA A 41 -2.45 -18.88 -37.95
C ALA A 41 -2.23 -20.10 -37.05
N LYS A 42 -0.96 -20.49 -36.94
CA LYS A 42 -0.40 -21.33 -35.86
C LYS A 42 -1.04 -20.95 -34.51
N PRO A 43 -1.46 -21.91 -33.67
CA PRO A 43 -2.20 -21.61 -32.45
C PRO A 43 -1.38 -20.66 -31.58
N ALA A 44 -1.93 -19.48 -31.34
CA ALA A 44 -1.40 -18.53 -30.38
C ALA A 44 -1.26 -19.25 -29.04
N LYS A 45 -0.05 -19.17 -28.47
CA LYS A 45 0.23 -19.61 -27.10
C LYS A 45 -0.85 -18.99 -26.20
N ALA A 46 -1.66 -19.83 -25.58
CA ALA A 46 -2.75 -19.40 -24.71
C ALA A 46 -2.23 -18.34 -23.73
N ALA A 47 -2.95 -17.22 -23.63
CA ALA A 47 -2.69 -16.22 -22.62
C ALA A 47 -2.64 -16.90 -21.24
N PRO A 48 -1.68 -16.54 -20.36
CA PRO A 48 -1.59 -17.13 -19.04
C PRO A 48 -2.94 -16.95 -18.33
N LYS A 49 -3.48 -18.06 -17.81
CA LYS A 49 -4.70 -18.08 -17.01
C LYS A 49 -4.50 -17.09 -15.86
N SER A 50 -5.32 -16.06 -15.82
CA SER A 50 -5.31 -14.99 -14.83
C SER A 50 -5.72 -15.54 -13.45
N GLY A 51 -4.75 -16.06 -12.72
CA GLY A 51 -4.85 -16.30 -11.28
C GLY A 51 -4.64 -15.01 -10.49
N ALA A 52 -4.83 -15.07 -9.17
CA ALA A 52 -4.35 -14.01 -8.29
C ALA A 52 -2.82 -13.85 -8.44
N PRO A 53 -2.28 -12.62 -8.42
CA PRO A 53 -0.84 -12.40 -8.44
C PRO A 53 -0.17 -13.08 -7.24
N GLU A 54 0.98 -13.70 -7.48
CA GLU A 54 1.84 -14.18 -6.41
C GLU A 54 2.46 -12.98 -5.65
N PRO A 55 2.47 -13.00 -4.30
CA PRO A 55 3.07 -11.91 -3.53
C PRO A 55 4.55 -11.75 -3.84
N ALA A 56 4.97 -10.53 -4.17
CA ALA A 56 6.36 -10.18 -4.38
C ALA A 56 7.10 -9.94 -3.06
N ARG A 57 8.28 -10.54 -2.89
CA ARG A 57 9.21 -10.28 -1.77
C ARG A 57 10.61 -10.10 -2.33
N ASP A 58 10.78 -9.02 -3.08
CA ASP A 58 12.02 -8.70 -3.79
C ASP A 58 13.15 -8.50 -2.76
N ALA A 59 14.30 -9.11 -3.01
CA ALA A 59 15.47 -8.98 -2.15
C ALA A 59 15.96 -7.52 -2.09
N LEU A 60 16.41 -7.09 -0.92
CA LEU A 60 17.15 -5.84 -0.78
C LEU A 60 18.61 -6.06 -1.19
N GLU A 61 19.04 -5.35 -2.23
CA GLU A 61 20.43 -5.33 -2.71
C GLU A 61 21.25 -4.20 -2.07
N GLY A 62 22.57 -4.39 -1.94
CA GLY A 62 23.51 -3.36 -1.46
C GLY A 62 23.45 -3.11 0.04
N GLU A 63 24.35 -2.25 0.52
CA GLU A 63 24.47 -1.88 1.92
C GLU A 63 23.24 -1.10 2.43
N PRO A 64 23.01 -1.06 3.76
CA PRO A 64 21.99 -0.21 4.36
C PRO A 64 22.13 1.26 3.95
N THR A 65 21.01 1.91 3.65
CA THR A 65 20.95 3.29 3.14
C THR A 65 19.57 3.89 3.38
N ASP A 66 19.43 5.19 3.13
CA ASP A 66 18.16 5.91 3.26
C ASP A 66 17.06 5.26 2.41
N ALA A 67 15.89 5.13 3.03
CA ALA A 67 14.74 4.50 2.43
C ALA A 67 13.49 5.36 2.57
N ILE A 68 12.63 5.32 1.54
CA ILE A 68 11.24 5.76 1.61
C ILE A 68 10.38 4.50 1.56
N LEU A 69 9.53 4.35 2.56
CA LEU A 69 8.55 3.29 2.66
C LEU A 69 7.19 3.80 2.19
N LEU A 70 6.62 3.17 1.17
CA LEU A 70 5.30 3.52 0.64
C LEU A 70 4.32 2.36 0.83
N SER A 71 3.43 2.50 1.81
CA SER A 71 2.35 1.55 2.10
C SER A 71 1.19 1.71 1.12
N GLN A 72 0.69 0.61 0.56
CA GLN A 72 -0.27 0.65 -0.53
C GLN A 72 -1.31 -0.47 -0.44
N ALA A 73 -2.51 -0.14 -0.91
CA ALA A 73 -3.41 -1.09 -1.56
C ALA A 73 -3.15 -1.05 -3.07
N TRP A 74 -3.33 -2.17 -3.75
CA TRP A 74 -3.30 -2.20 -5.21
C TRP A 74 -4.29 -3.23 -5.75
N PHE A 75 -4.60 -3.12 -7.04
CA PHE A 75 -5.63 -3.92 -7.67
C PHE A 75 -5.12 -4.52 -8.97
N TYR A 76 -5.53 -5.75 -9.24
CA TYR A 76 -5.32 -6.43 -10.51
C TYR A 76 -6.67 -6.72 -11.19
N LYS A 77 -6.63 -7.08 -12.48
CA LYS A 77 -7.81 -7.50 -13.24
C LYS A 77 -7.84 -9.03 -13.30
N ASP A 78 -8.96 -9.63 -12.90
CA ASP A 78 -9.16 -11.08 -13.04
C ASP A 78 -9.49 -11.47 -14.49
N ALA A 79 -9.75 -12.77 -14.72
CA ALA A 79 -10.07 -13.33 -16.04
C ALA A 79 -11.26 -12.63 -16.71
N GLY A 80 -12.21 -12.16 -15.90
CA GLY A 80 -13.41 -11.49 -16.35
C GLY A 80 -13.26 -9.97 -16.41
N GLY A 81 -12.06 -9.43 -16.23
CA GLY A 81 -11.79 -8.00 -16.21
C GLY A 81 -12.30 -7.27 -14.96
N LYS A 82 -12.73 -8.00 -13.90
CA LYS A 82 -13.16 -7.38 -12.64
C LYS A 82 -11.93 -6.98 -11.84
N SER A 83 -12.02 -5.82 -11.17
CA SER A 83 -10.98 -5.35 -10.25
C SER A 83 -10.97 -6.22 -9.00
N LYS A 84 -9.82 -6.75 -8.62
CA LYS A 84 -9.61 -7.53 -7.41
C LYS A 84 -8.45 -6.93 -6.60
N PRO A 85 -8.58 -6.84 -5.27
CA PRO A 85 -7.46 -6.41 -4.44
C PRO A 85 -6.32 -7.41 -4.56
N GLY A 86 -5.10 -6.91 -4.70
CA GLY A 86 -3.88 -7.72 -4.56
C GLY A 86 -3.45 -7.82 -3.09
N PRO A 87 -2.37 -8.57 -2.82
CA PRO A 87 -1.70 -8.55 -1.52
C PRO A 87 -1.33 -7.13 -1.08
N ALA A 88 -1.32 -6.86 0.22
CA ALA A 88 -0.84 -5.60 0.77
C ALA A 88 0.59 -5.34 0.28
N ARG A 89 0.88 -4.12 -0.19
CA ARG A 89 2.17 -3.80 -0.81
C ARG A 89 2.89 -2.71 -0.05
N LEU A 90 4.16 -2.97 0.25
CA LEU A 90 5.13 -1.97 0.61
C LEU A 90 6.10 -1.80 -0.56
N GLN A 91 6.19 -0.59 -1.10
CA GLN A 91 7.30 -0.22 -1.97
C GLN A 91 8.41 0.38 -1.12
N ILE A 92 9.58 -0.24 -1.17
CA ILE A 92 10.78 0.20 -0.47
C ILE A 92 11.68 0.85 -1.53
N TRP A 93 11.71 2.17 -1.53
CA TRP A 93 12.56 2.97 -2.38
C TRP A 93 13.86 3.24 -1.65
N ARG A 94 14.98 2.73 -2.16
CA ARG A 94 16.30 2.97 -1.57
C ARG A 94 17.18 3.75 -2.52
N LYS A 95 18.01 4.62 -1.95
CA LYS A 95 18.98 5.41 -2.70
C LYS A 95 20.17 4.53 -3.09
N ASN A 96 20.49 4.51 -4.38
CA ASN A 96 21.64 3.81 -4.95
C ASN A 96 22.47 4.84 -5.74
N GLY A 97 23.46 5.43 -5.07
CA GLY A 97 24.16 6.62 -5.56
C GLY A 97 23.20 7.79 -5.74
N GLU A 98 23.06 8.29 -6.97
CA GLU A 98 22.15 9.40 -7.31
C GLU A 98 20.75 8.92 -7.76
N LYS A 99 20.52 7.61 -7.84
CA LYS A 99 19.28 7.03 -8.35
C LYS A 99 18.48 6.39 -7.23
N TRP A 100 17.16 6.37 -7.37
CA TRP A 100 16.28 5.60 -6.48
C TRP A 100 15.86 4.30 -7.16
N LYS A 101 15.93 3.18 -6.44
CA LYS A 101 15.42 1.87 -6.88
C LYS A 101 14.32 1.40 -5.95
N ALA A 102 13.18 1.04 -6.52
CA ALA A 102 12.07 0.44 -5.79
C ALA A 102 12.18 -1.08 -5.76
N THR A 103 11.88 -1.66 -4.61
CA THR A 103 11.65 -3.10 -4.40
C THR A 103 10.29 -3.30 -3.76
N ARG A 104 9.67 -4.47 -3.94
CA ARG A 104 8.37 -4.78 -3.34
C ARG A 104 8.49 -5.80 -2.23
N LEU A 105 7.79 -5.51 -1.14
CA LEU A 105 7.46 -6.47 -0.10
C LEU A 105 5.93 -6.57 -0.02
N GLU A 106 5.40 -7.77 -0.20
CA GLU A 106 3.96 -8.04 -0.21
C GLU A 106 3.57 -9.10 0.81
N ASP A 107 2.43 -8.85 1.47
CA ASP A 107 1.82 -9.76 2.44
C ASP A 107 0.51 -10.33 1.89
N PRO A 108 0.44 -11.65 1.62
CA PRO A 108 -0.80 -12.27 1.16
C PRO A 108 -1.93 -12.25 2.19
N ASP A 109 -1.63 -12.05 3.48
CA ASP A 109 -2.64 -12.14 4.54
C ASP A 109 -3.48 -10.87 4.69
N SER A 110 -3.13 -9.80 3.97
CA SER A 110 -3.84 -8.52 3.93
C SER A 110 -3.91 -8.01 2.49
N ASN A 111 -4.81 -7.07 2.21
CA ASN A 111 -4.89 -6.38 0.91
C ASN A 111 -4.38 -4.93 0.92
N VAL A 112 -4.02 -4.43 2.10
CA VAL A 112 -3.49 -3.08 2.30
C VAL A 112 -2.59 -3.04 3.53
N PHE A 113 -1.52 -2.25 3.45
CA PHE A 113 -0.85 -1.71 4.62
C PHE A 113 -1.34 -0.28 4.83
N HIS A 114 -1.84 0.05 6.02
CA HIS A 114 -2.19 1.43 6.36
C HIS A 114 -0.96 2.24 6.77
N LYS A 115 0.05 1.59 7.36
CA LYS A 115 1.32 2.20 7.74
C LYS A 115 2.44 1.18 7.79
N ALA A 116 3.66 1.67 7.62
CA ALA A 116 4.88 0.93 7.91
C ALA A 116 5.90 1.86 8.58
N LEU A 117 6.69 1.30 9.50
CA LEU A 117 7.75 2.01 10.22
C LEU A 117 9.06 1.22 10.10
N LEU A 118 10.18 1.91 9.91
CA LEU A 118 11.51 1.32 10.03
C LEU A 118 11.92 1.38 11.50
N LEU A 119 12.31 0.24 12.07
CA LEU A 119 12.81 0.15 13.45
C LEU A 119 14.33 0.28 13.47
N GLU A 120 14.90 0.56 14.65
CA GLU A 120 16.35 0.76 14.83
C GLU A 120 17.18 -0.47 14.44
N ASP A 121 16.63 -1.68 14.63
CA ASP A 121 17.25 -2.95 14.24
C ASP A 121 17.20 -3.21 12.71
N GLY A 122 16.69 -2.25 11.93
CA GLY A 122 16.55 -2.33 10.48
C GLY A 122 15.36 -3.17 9.99
N SER A 123 14.57 -3.74 10.90
CA SER A 123 13.32 -4.41 10.55
C SER A 123 12.21 -3.41 10.27
N ILE A 124 11.13 -3.89 9.64
CA ILE A 124 9.98 -3.06 9.28
C ILE A 124 8.75 -3.54 10.05
N LEU A 125 8.08 -2.63 10.74
CA LEU A 125 6.78 -2.87 11.35
C LEU A 125 5.68 -2.48 10.37
N THR A 126 4.65 -3.31 10.18
CA THR A 126 3.51 -3.00 9.28
C THR A 126 2.17 -3.15 9.99
N ALA A 127 1.29 -2.17 9.78
CA ALA A 127 -0.11 -2.21 10.21
C ALA A 127 -1.02 -2.64 9.05
N ALA A 128 -1.61 -3.84 9.16
CA ALA A 128 -2.53 -4.38 8.14
C ALA A 128 -3.94 -3.80 8.25
N GLY A 129 -4.62 -3.64 7.11
CA GLY A 129 -5.94 -3.00 7.02
C GLY A 129 -7.08 -3.87 6.51
N GLU A 130 -6.91 -5.19 6.41
CA GLU A 130 -8.02 -6.14 6.20
C GLU A 130 -8.28 -6.99 7.45
N LYS A 131 -7.20 -7.59 7.97
CA LYS A 131 -7.10 -8.19 9.30
C LYS A 131 -6.28 -7.28 10.21
N ALA A 132 -6.58 -7.29 11.50
CA ALA A 132 -5.96 -6.38 12.45
C ALA A 132 -4.63 -6.98 12.91
N MET A 133 -3.68 -7.09 11.99
CA MET A 133 -2.39 -7.71 12.22
C MET A 133 -1.29 -6.66 12.30
N LEU A 134 -0.51 -6.73 13.36
CA LEU A 134 0.80 -6.10 13.45
C LEU A 134 1.86 -7.14 13.11
N LYS A 135 2.66 -6.87 12.07
CA LYS A 135 3.74 -7.77 11.66
C LYS A 135 5.08 -7.06 11.64
N LYS A 136 6.12 -7.77 12.09
CA LYS A 136 7.53 -7.37 11.99
C LYS A 136 8.20 -8.14 10.86
N TRP A 137 8.87 -7.44 9.97
CA TRP A 137 9.52 -7.98 8.79
C TRP A 137 11.03 -7.82 8.89
N LYS A 138 11.77 -8.92 8.74
CA LYS A 138 13.23 -8.91 8.74
C LYS A 138 13.74 -9.34 7.37
N HIS A 139 14.79 -8.68 6.92
CA HIS A 139 15.51 -9.05 5.70
C HIS A 139 16.90 -9.55 6.06
N ASP A 140 17.18 -10.81 5.78
CA ASP A 140 18.49 -11.43 6.02
C ASP A 140 18.87 -12.32 4.84
N GLY A 141 20.14 -12.27 4.44
CA GLY A 141 20.68 -13.07 3.34
C GLY A 141 19.90 -12.98 2.02
N GLY A 142 19.32 -11.81 1.71
CA GLY A 142 18.51 -11.61 0.51
C GLY A 142 17.07 -12.14 0.60
N LYS A 143 16.60 -12.51 1.80
CA LYS A 143 15.28 -13.11 2.01
C LYS A 143 14.51 -12.36 3.09
N TRP A 144 13.21 -12.26 2.87
CA TRP A 144 12.27 -11.71 3.83
C TRP A 144 11.65 -12.80 4.69
N SER A 145 11.62 -12.57 6.01
CA SER A 145 10.77 -13.28 6.96
C SER A 145 9.83 -12.32 7.65
N SER A 146 8.73 -12.84 8.17
CA SER A 146 7.73 -12.07 8.92
C SER A 146 7.36 -12.78 10.21
N GLU A 147 7.17 -12.00 11.26
CA GLU A 147 6.65 -12.42 12.55
C GLU A 147 5.32 -11.70 12.78
N LEU A 148 4.29 -12.44 13.18
CA LEU A 148 3.03 -11.87 13.64
C LEU A 148 3.20 -11.53 15.12
N LEU A 149 3.18 -10.24 15.44
CA LEU A 149 3.34 -9.75 16.81
C LEU A 149 1.99 -9.66 17.53
N TRP A 150 0.95 -9.23 16.82
CA TRP A 150 -0.37 -9.08 17.39
C TRP A 150 -1.46 -9.24 16.33
N GLU A 151 -2.57 -9.84 16.74
CA GLU A 151 -3.78 -10.00 15.94
C GLU A 151 -5.02 -9.85 16.83
N ASN A 152 -6.07 -9.25 16.29
CA ASN A 152 -7.39 -9.33 16.90
C ASN A 152 -8.52 -9.39 15.86
N SER A 153 -9.68 -9.87 16.30
CA SER A 153 -10.92 -9.89 15.53
C SER A 153 -12.10 -9.50 16.41
N TRP A 154 -12.89 -8.54 15.94
CA TRP A 154 -14.12 -8.08 16.59
C TRP A 154 -15.38 -8.67 15.96
N GLY A 155 -15.24 -9.72 15.14
CA GLY A 155 -16.37 -10.39 14.47
C GLY A 155 -17.00 -9.59 13.32
N GLY A 156 -16.44 -8.43 12.98
CA GLY A 156 -16.87 -7.60 11.86
C GLY A 156 -16.39 -8.13 10.51
N LYS A 157 -16.91 -7.53 9.42
CA LYS A 157 -16.45 -7.81 8.04
C LYS A 157 -14.98 -7.45 7.83
N PHE A 158 -14.50 -6.42 8.53
CA PHE A 158 -13.11 -5.96 8.52
C PHE A 158 -12.65 -5.80 9.96
N ASN A 159 -11.38 -6.10 10.21
CA ASN A 159 -10.69 -5.82 11.48
C ASN A 159 -9.44 -5.06 11.11
N ARG A 160 -9.36 -3.76 11.38
CA ARG A 160 -8.29 -2.94 10.80
C ARG A 160 -7.47 -2.25 11.87
N LEU A 161 -6.15 -2.32 11.72
CA LEU A 161 -5.28 -1.32 12.32
C LEU A 161 -5.37 -0.04 11.49
N ARG A 162 -5.23 1.13 12.10
CA ARG A 162 -5.22 2.42 11.40
C ARG A 162 -3.89 3.12 11.51
N ASP A 163 -3.30 3.01 12.68
CA ASP A 163 -2.04 3.67 12.97
C ASP A 163 -1.24 2.84 13.95
N ILE A 164 0.07 3.05 13.89
CA ILE A 164 1.05 2.51 14.83
C ILE A 164 2.07 3.60 15.11
N GLU A 165 2.44 3.77 16.37
CA GLU A 165 3.56 4.61 16.78
C GLU A 165 4.45 3.83 17.75
N VAL A 166 5.71 4.23 17.82
CA VAL A 166 6.72 3.62 18.68
C VAL A 166 7.18 4.66 19.69
N GLY A 167 7.20 4.28 20.97
CA GLY A 167 7.74 5.12 22.02
C GLY A 167 7.44 4.59 23.42
N ASP A 168 8.29 4.96 24.37
CA ASP A 168 8.10 4.76 25.80
C ASP A 168 6.84 5.49 26.31
N VAL A 169 5.81 4.72 26.66
CA VAL A 169 4.53 5.25 27.17
C VAL A 169 4.24 4.88 28.62
N ASP A 170 5.04 4.00 29.23
CA ASP A 170 4.89 3.61 30.63
C ASP A 170 6.01 4.15 31.56
N GLY A 171 7.07 4.70 30.99
CA GLY A 171 8.18 5.35 31.68
C GLY A 171 9.30 4.41 32.12
N ASP A 172 9.39 3.18 31.58
CA ASP A 172 10.43 2.21 31.94
C ASP A 172 11.75 2.39 31.15
N GLY A 173 11.76 3.28 30.15
CA GLY A 173 12.90 3.57 29.29
C GLY A 173 13.05 2.63 28.09
N LYS A 174 12.07 1.77 27.82
CA LYS A 174 11.94 0.97 26.60
C LYS A 174 10.76 1.48 25.77
N ASP A 175 10.77 1.18 24.48
CA ASP A 175 9.71 1.63 23.57
C ASP A 175 8.62 0.56 23.40
N GLU A 176 7.35 0.98 23.53
CA GLU A 176 6.20 0.16 23.21
C GLU A 176 5.71 0.42 21.77
N TYR A 177 4.92 -0.51 21.25
CA TYR A 177 4.12 -0.27 20.04
C TYR A 177 2.70 0.11 20.43
N VAL A 178 2.34 1.37 20.16
CA VAL A 178 0.98 1.89 20.37
C VAL A 178 0.18 1.73 19.09
N ILE A 179 -0.88 0.94 19.15
CA ILE A 179 -1.64 0.48 18.00
C ILE A 179 -3.06 1.04 18.07
N ALA A 180 -3.45 1.84 17.09
CA ALA A 180 -4.82 2.34 16.96
C ALA A 180 -5.62 1.45 16.01
N THR A 181 -6.81 1.00 16.44
CA THR A 181 -7.71 0.19 15.61
C THR A 181 -8.83 1.06 15.02
N HIS A 182 -9.29 0.71 13.82
CA HIS A 182 -10.52 1.29 13.31
C HIS A 182 -11.74 0.60 13.94
N ASP A 183 -11.77 -0.71 13.81
CA ASP A 183 -12.89 -1.53 14.21
C ASP A 183 -12.70 -1.84 15.71
N GLY A 184 -13.78 -1.71 16.49
CA GLY A 184 -13.73 -1.76 17.95
C GLY A 184 -13.31 -0.45 18.64
N GLY A 185 -12.62 0.47 17.95
CA GLY A 185 -12.17 1.74 18.52
C GLY A 185 -11.20 1.58 19.70
N VAL A 186 -10.35 0.56 19.62
CA VAL A 186 -9.41 0.18 20.68
C VAL A 186 -8.05 0.80 20.41
N VAL A 187 -7.35 1.19 21.47
CA VAL A 187 -5.91 1.43 21.45
C VAL A 187 -5.25 0.32 22.25
N ALA A 188 -4.38 -0.44 21.60
CA ALA A 188 -3.57 -1.46 22.26
C ALA A 188 -2.15 -0.93 22.44
N VAL A 189 -1.52 -1.33 23.54
CA VAL A 189 -0.09 -1.09 23.80
C VAL A 189 0.54 -2.48 23.88
N LEU A 190 1.56 -2.71 23.07
CA LEU A 190 2.33 -3.96 23.06
C LEU A 190 3.74 -3.64 23.51
N ASP A 191 4.19 -4.26 24.60
CA ASP A 191 5.59 -4.25 25.01
C ASP A 191 6.33 -5.35 24.24
N PRO A 192 7.33 -5.02 23.40
CA PRO A 192 8.11 -6.02 22.66
C PRO A 192 9.23 -6.66 23.49
N ALA A 193 9.54 -6.14 24.68
CA ALA A 193 10.59 -6.62 25.58
C ALA A 193 10.07 -7.61 26.64
N GLU A 194 8.80 -7.52 27.01
CA GLU A 194 8.08 -8.59 27.70
C GLU A 194 7.35 -9.47 26.65
N ASP A 195 7.04 -10.73 26.96
CA ASP A 195 6.46 -11.70 25.99
C ASP A 195 4.99 -11.37 25.57
N GLY A 196 4.68 -10.10 25.28
CA GLY A 196 3.40 -9.59 24.79
C GLY A 196 2.41 -9.23 25.88
#